data_AF-A0A518IUV0-F1
#
_entry.id   AF-A0A518IUV0-F1
#
_cell.length_a   1.000
_cell.length_b   1.000
_cell.length_c   1.000
_cell.angle_alpha   90.00
_cell.angle_beta   90.00
_cell.angle_gamma   90.00
#
_symmetry.space_group_name_H-M   'P 1'
#
loop_
_entity.id
_entity.type
_entity.pdbx_description
1 polymer ?
#
loop_
_entity_poly.entity_id
_entity_poly.type
_entity_poly.pdbx_seq_one_letter_code
_entity_poly.pdbx_strand_id
1 'polypeptide(L)'
;MLMRTKVRTLTVNPAFLQEIKESNRELWDTLHAVRQTCDGGGSRAEIAKRLVRLLDQLRDHLSLQFALEESYGYLECPAVVERRISEAAERAQAQHCRLFLQLTDLCELAEELQYRGFVANEVERLIGETEAFDLDLQSHERCEDDLIEIAYFDLKR
;
A
#
# COMPACT_ATOMS: atom_id res chain seq x y z
N MET A 1 -30.59 -15.14 -29.10
CA MET A 1 -29.44 -15.81 -28.46
C MET A 1 -28.91 -14.86 -27.38
N LEU A 2 -29.35 -15.03 -26.12
CA LEU A 2 -28.85 -14.22 -25.01
C LEU A 2 -27.43 -14.72 -24.67
N MET A 3 -26.40 -13.92 -24.96
CA MET A 3 -25.08 -14.13 -24.39
C MET A 3 -25.23 -14.05 -22.87
N ARG A 4 -25.14 -15.20 -22.19
CA ARG A 4 -24.89 -15.23 -20.74
C ARG A 4 -23.47 -14.74 -20.55
N THR A 5 -23.30 -13.45 -20.28
CA THR A 5 -22.06 -12.92 -19.70
C THR A 5 -21.82 -13.70 -18.41
N LYS A 6 -20.77 -14.51 -18.40
CA LYS A 6 -20.34 -15.23 -17.20
C LYS A 6 -19.88 -14.14 -16.23
N VAL A 7 -20.67 -13.87 -15.19
CA VAL A 7 -20.30 -12.90 -14.15
C VAL A 7 -19.02 -13.45 -13.51
N ARG A 8 -17.91 -12.72 -13.68
CA ARG A 8 -16.69 -12.96 -12.93
C ARG A 8 -16.75 -12.05 -11.72
N THR A 9 -16.67 -12.62 -10.53
CA THR A 9 -16.58 -11.86 -9.28
C THR A 9 -15.16 -12.00 -8.74
N LEU A 10 -14.63 -10.91 -8.21
CA LEU A 10 -13.33 -10.93 -7.54
C LEU A 10 -13.50 -11.58 -6.16
N THR A 11 -12.54 -12.39 -5.76
CA THR A 11 -12.43 -12.92 -4.40
C THR A 11 -10.96 -12.89 -3.99
N VAL A 12 -10.67 -13.32 -2.76
CA VAL A 12 -9.30 -13.39 -2.25
C VAL A 12 -8.94 -14.80 -1.82
N ASN A 13 -7.65 -15.08 -1.87
CA ASN A 13 -7.04 -16.20 -1.17
C ASN A 13 -6.48 -15.70 0.17
N PRO A 14 -7.23 -15.85 1.28
CA PRO A 14 -6.85 -15.23 2.55
C PRO A 14 -5.53 -15.77 3.11
N ALA A 15 -5.20 -17.05 2.85
CA ALA A 15 -3.95 -17.65 3.30
C ALA A 15 -2.74 -17.06 2.60
N PHE A 16 -2.79 -16.91 1.27
CA PHE A 16 -1.70 -16.30 0.51
C PHE A 16 -1.55 -14.81 0.81
N LEU A 17 -2.66 -14.07 0.89
CA LEU A 17 -2.62 -12.64 1.17
C LEU A 17 -1.98 -12.37 2.55
N GLN A 18 -2.31 -13.19 3.55
CA GLN A 18 -1.65 -13.16 4.85
C GLN A 18 -0.16 -13.55 4.78
N GLU A 19 0.19 -14.63 4.06
CA GLU A 19 1.58 -15.07 3.92
C GLU A 19 2.47 -14.01 3.24
N ILE A 20 1.97 -13.33 2.21
CA ILE A 20 2.68 -12.25 1.51
C ILE A 20 2.99 -11.11 2.49
N LYS A 21 2.00 -10.68 3.29
CA LYS A 21 2.16 -9.64 4.31
C LYS A 21 3.16 -10.01 5.40
N GLU A 22 3.13 -11.25 5.88
CA GLU A 22 4.05 -11.75 6.92
C GLU A 22 5.48 -11.94 6.40
N SER A 23 5.64 -12.19 5.11
CA SER A 23 6.93 -12.44 4.47
C SER A 23 7.71 -11.15 4.16
N ASN A 24 7.03 -10.03 3.92
CA ASN A 24 7.66 -8.78 3.53
C ASN A 24 8.09 -7.92 4.73
N ARG A 25 9.03 -8.44 5.54
CA ARG A 25 9.54 -7.73 6.72
C ARG A 25 10.25 -6.41 6.37
N GLU A 26 10.92 -6.36 5.23
CA GLU A 26 11.68 -5.19 4.78
C GLU A 26 10.76 -3.99 4.52
N LEU A 27 9.55 -4.22 4.02
CA LEU A 27 8.53 -3.16 3.87
C LEU A 27 8.22 -2.51 5.22
N TRP A 28 7.92 -3.33 6.24
CA TRP A 28 7.54 -2.85 7.57
C TRP A 28 8.68 -2.15 8.30
N ASP A 29 9.90 -2.70 8.19
CA ASP A 29 11.10 -2.09 8.75
C ASP A 29 11.39 -0.73 8.10
N THR A 30 11.22 -0.62 6.77
CA THR A 30 11.38 0.63 6.02
C THR A 30 10.32 1.65 6.43
N LEU A 31 9.05 1.24 6.50
CA LEU A 31 7.95 2.12 6.93
C LEU A 31 8.17 2.63 8.37
N HIS A 32 8.65 1.76 9.26
CA HIS A 32 9.01 2.17 10.61
C HIS A 32 10.15 3.19 10.63
N ALA A 33 11.18 2.99 9.80
CA ALA A 33 12.27 3.94 9.66
C ALA A 33 11.83 5.30 9.08
N VAL A 34 10.84 5.30 8.17
CA VAL A 34 10.21 6.53 7.66
C VAL A 34 9.54 7.30 8.79
N ARG A 35 8.69 6.63 9.58
CA ARG A 35 8.00 7.23 10.74
C ARG A 35 8.99 7.84 11.73
N GLN A 36 10.01 7.07 12.13
CA GLN A 36 11.07 7.57 13.03
C GLN A 36 11.81 8.79 12.47
N THR A 37 11.95 8.88 11.15
CA THR A 37 12.63 10.00 10.50
C THR A 37 11.76 11.27 10.52
N CYS A 38 10.43 11.11 10.39
CA CYS A 38 9.47 12.20 10.50
C CYS A 38 9.36 12.73 11.95
N ASP A 39 9.30 11.83 12.93
CA ASP A 39 9.18 12.16 14.35
C ASP A 39 10.50 12.63 15.00
N GLY A 40 11.64 12.42 14.34
CA GLY A 40 12.97 12.66 14.89
C GLY A 40 13.36 14.14 14.99
N GLY A 41 14.04 14.53 16.07
CA GLY A 41 14.53 15.90 16.31
C GLY A 41 15.80 16.33 15.55
N GLY A 42 16.02 15.83 14.33
CA GLY A 42 17.20 16.13 13.50
C GLY A 42 17.10 17.47 12.76
N SER A 43 18.18 17.88 12.07
CA SER A 43 18.09 19.04 11.18
C SER A 43 17.23 18.71 9.95
N ARG A 44 16.54 19.70 9.39
CA ARG A 44 15.68 19.50 8.22
C ARG A 44 16.43 18.96 7.00
N ALA A 45 17.69 19.33 6.82
CA ALA A 45 18.53 18.78 5.75
C ALA A 45 18.85 17.29 5.96
N GLU A 46 19.04 16.83 7.20
CA GLU A 46 19.28 15.42 7.51
C GLU A 46 18.01 14.59 7.31
N ILE A 47 16.88 15.11 7.79
CA ILE A 47 15.56 14.47 7.63
C ILE A 47 15.25 14.28 6.15
N ALA A 48 15.36 15.34 5.35
CA ALA A 48 15.06 15.27 3.92
C ALA A 48 15.97 14.29 3.18
N LYS A 49 17.30 14.30 3.41
CA LYS A 49 18.23 13.32 2.81
C LYS A 49 17.89 11.88 3.16
N ARG A 50 17.43 11.65 4.39
CA ARG A 50 17.04 10.32 4.85
C ARG A 50 15.72 9.89 4.23
N LEU A 51 14.74 10.79 4.15
CA LEU A 51 13.45 10.54 3.51
C LEU A 51 13.61 10.20 2.02
N VAL A 52 14.47 10.89 1.26
CA VAL A 52 14.71 10.53 -0.15
C VAL A 52 15.03 9.04 -0.31
N ARG A 53 15.98 8.55 0.49
CA ARG A 53 16.43 7.15 0.41
C ARG A 53 15.34 6.17 0.88
N LEU A 54 14.66 6.50 1.97
CA LEU A 54 13.66 5.61 2.56
C LEU A 54 12.39 5.55 1.72
N LEU A 55 11.95 6.65 1.11
CA LEU A 55 10.79 6.69 0.22
C LEU A 55 11.06 5.90 -1.06
N ASP A 56 12.26 5.99 -1.62
CA ASP A 56 12.69 5.20 -2.78
C ASP A 56 12.66 3.70 -2.47
N GLN A 57 13.22 3.29 -1.33
CA GLN A 57 13.15 1.90 -0.84
C GLN A 57 11.71 1.44 -0.60
N LEU A 58 10.90 2.29 0.03
CA LEU A 58 9.50 2.00 0.31
C LEU A 58 8.72 1.77 -0.99
N ARG A 59 8.98 2.57 -2.03
CA ARG A 59 8.36 2.42 -3.35
C ARG A 59 8.65 1.06 -3.95
N ASP A 60 9.89 0.61 -3.89
CA ASP A 60 10.29 -0.68 -4.45
C ASP A 60 9.65 -1.85 -3.67
N HIS A 61 9.67 -1.79 -2.34
CA HIS A 61 9.06 -2.83 -1.50
C HIS A 61 7.53 -2.90 -1.69
N LEU A 62 6.87 -1.76 -1.79
CA LEU A 62 5.42 -1.65 -1.93
C LEU A 62 4.97 -2.04 -3.35
N SER A 63 5.77 -1.72 -4.37
CA SER A 63 5.58 -2.22 -5.74
C SER A 63 5.59 -3.75 -5.78
N LEU A 64 6.59 -4.37 -5.14
CA LEU A 64 6.68 -5.83 -5.07
C LEU A 64 5.51 -6.42 -4.28
N GLN A 65 5.15 -5.83 -3.14
CA GLN A 65 4.03 -6.25 -2.31
C GLN A 65 2.73 -6.30 -3.13
N PHE A 66 2.37 -5.19 -3.77
CA PHE A 66 1.15 -5.08 -4.57
C PHE A 66 1.17 -6.04 -5.76
N ALA A 67 2.32 -6.21 -6.42
CA ALA A 67 2.43 -7.16 -7.52
C ALA A 67 2.18 -8.61 -7.05
N LEU A 68 2.66 -8.98 -5.85
CA LEU A 68 2.42 -10.29 -5.27
C LEU A 68 0.95 -10.47 -4.87
N GLU A 69 0.36 -9.49 -4.19
CA GLU A 69 -1.04 -9.51 -3.78
C GLU A 69 -1.96 -9.60 -5.00
N GLU A 70 -1.74 -8.80 -6.04
CA GLU A 70 -2.53 -8.85 -7.28
C GLU A 70 -2.38 -10.15 -8.07
N SER A 71 -1.19 -10.76 -8.03
CA SER A 71 -0.92 -12.00 -8.78
C SER A 71 -1.42 -13.25 -8.05
N TYR A 72 -1.38 -13.25 -6.71
CA TYR A 72 -1.58 -14.45 -5.90
C TYR A 72 -2.66 -14.32 -4.81
N GLY A 73 -2.91 -13.11 -4.34
CA GLY A 73 -3.91 -12.80 -3.31
C GLY A 73 -5.31 -12.58 -3.88
N TYR A 74 -5.44 -11.84 -4.99
CA TYR A 74 -6.71 -11.55 -5.66
C TYR A 74 -7.02 -12.56 -6.77
N LEU A 75 -8.23 -13.14 -6.75
CA LEU A 75 -8.63 -14.23 -7.66
C LEU A 75 -9.95 -13.90 -8.38
N GLU A 76 -9.96 -14.07 -9.70
CA GLU A 76 -11.22 -14.05 -10.46
C GLU A 76 -11.93 -15.40 -10.37
N CYS A 77 -13.12 -15.43 -9.74
CA CYS A 77 -13.92 -16.64 -9.66
C CYS A 77 -15.14 -16.56 -10.60
N PRO A 78 -15.42 -17.60 -11.40
CA PRO A 78 -16.61 -17.68 -12.25
C PRO A 78 -17.89 -18.10 -11.49
N ALA A 79 -17.82 -18.30 -10.18
CA ALA A 79 -18.95 -18.62 -9.30
C ALA A 79 -19.51 -17.36 -8.64
N VAL A 80 -20.75 -17.44 -8.14
CA VAL A 80 -21.35 -16.34 -7.36
C VAL A 80 -20.69 -16.31 -5.99
N VAL A 81 -19.70 -15.45 -5.82
CA VAL A 81 -19.13 -15.11 -4.50
C VAL A 81 -20.10 -14.15 -3.79
N GLU A 82 -20.09 -14.13 -2.45
CA GLU A 82 -20.83 -13.11 -1.71
C GLU A 82 -20.44 -11.71 -2.22
N ARG A 83 -21.45 -10.95 -2.67
CA ARG A 83 -21.27 -9.61 -3.26
C ARG A 83 -20.41 -8.69 -2.39
N ARG A 84 -20.55 -8.81 -1.06
CA ARG A 84 -19.76 -8.05 -0.08
C ARG A 84 -18.26 -8.31 -0.19
N ILE A 85 -17.85 -9.56 -0.43
CA ILE A 85 -16.44 -9.95 -0.60
C ILE A 85 -15.89 -9.40 -1.91
N SER A 86 -16.63 -9.55 -3.02
CA SER A 86 -16.22 -9.00 -4.32
C SER A 86 -16.05 -7.49 -4.28
N GLU A 87 -17.04 -6.77 -3.74
CA GLU A 87 -16.95 -5.31 -3.62
C GLU A 87 -15.82 -4.86 -2.69
N ALA A 88 -15.50 -5.63 -1.63
CA ALA A 88 -14.38 -5.33 -0.74
C ALA A 88 -13.02 -5.58 -1.40
N ALA A 89 -12.88 -6.71 -2.10
CA ALA A 89 -11.67 -7.04 -2.85
C ALA A 89 -11.40 -6.03 -3.97
N GLU A 90 -12.43 -5.62 -4.72
CA GLU A 90 -12.29 -4.63 -5.79
C GLU A 90 -11.87 -3.27 -5.23
N ARG A 91 -12.41 -2.87 -4.07
CA ARG A 91 -12.00 -1.63 -3.39
C ARG A 91 -10.56 -1.69 -2.91
N ALA A 92 -10.14 -2.79 -2.29
CA ALA A 92 -8.78 -2.94 -1.77
C ALA A 92 -7.75 -2.94 -2.92
N GLN A 93 -7.99 -3.74 -3.96
CA GLN A 93 -7.12 -3.77 -5.15
C GLN A 93 -7.06 -2.39 -5.85
N ALA A 94 -8.17 -1.65 -5.95
CA ALA A 94 -8.17 -0.32 -6.55
C ALA A 94 -7.35 0.71 -5.76
N GLN A 95 -7.13 0.50 -4.45
CA GLN A 95 -6.30 1.39 -3.63
C GLN A 95 -4.82 1.29 -3.99
N HIS A 96 -4.34 0.14 -4.49
CA HIS A 96 -2.92 -0.06 -4.83
C HIS A 96 -2.40 0.99 -5.80
N CYS A 97 -3.12 1.20 -6.91
CA CYS A 97 -2.74 2.19 -7.92
C CYS A 97 -2.69 3.60 -7.33
N ARG A 98 -3.67 3.97 -6.50
CA ARG A 98 -3.70 5.28 -5.83
C ARG A 98 -2.50 5.45 -4.89
N LEU A 99 -2.25 4.48 -4.02
CA LEU A 99 -1.15 4.53 -3.05
C LEU A 99 0.20 4.58 -3.75
N PHE A 100 0.38 3.78 -4.79
CA PHE A 100 1.63 3.77 -5.56
C PHE A 100 1.91 5.11 -6.24
N LEU A 101 0.88 5.76 -6.80
CA LEU A 101 1.01 7.10 -7.38
C LEU A 101 1.33 8.14 -6.30
N GLN A 102 0.62 8.12 -5.16
CA GLN A 102 0.91 9.02 -4.03
C GLN A 102 2.37 8.89 -3.55
N LEU A 103 2.88 7.65 -3.45
CA LEU A 103 4.25 7.40 -3.05
C LEU A 103 5.26 7.83 -4.12
N THR A 104 4.92 7.69 -5.41
CA THR A 104 5.76 8.15 -6.51
C THR A 104 5.90 9.68 -6.48
N ASP A 105 4.78 10.40 -6.29
CA ASP A 105 4.78 11.87 -6.15
C ASP A 105 5.64 12.32 -4.95
N LEU A 106 5.61 11.58 -3.84
CA LEU A 106 6.47 11.83 -2.67
C LEU A 106 7.95 11.63 -2.98
N CYS A 107 8.31 10.57 -3.72
CA CYS A 107 9.69 10.36 -4.16
C CYS A 107 10.17 11.52 -5.02
N GLU A 108 9.36 11.94 -6.00
CA GLU A 108 9.68 13.08 -6.88
C GLU A 108 9.88 14.37 -6.07
N LEU A 109 8.98 14.67 -5.12
CA LEU A 109 9.12 15.82 -4.23
C LEU A 109 10.42 15.76 -3.42
N ALA A 110 10.74 14.60 -2.84
CA ALA A 110 11.95 14.42 -2.05
C ALA A 110 13.22 14.62 -2.90
N GLU A 111 13.26 14.06 -4.10
CA GLU A 111 14.36 14.21 -5.05
C GLU A 111 14.54 15.67 -5.48
N GLU A 112 13.46 16.37 -5.83
CA GLU A 112 13.52 17.79 -6.19
C GLU A 112 14.16 18.64 -5.08
N LEU A 113 13.81 18.36 -3.81
CA LEU A 113 14.38 19.06 -2.66
C LEU A 113 15.85 18.77 -2.47
N GLN A 114 16.29 17.55 -2.76
CA GLN A 114 17.72 17.22 -2.74
C GLN A 114 18.50 18.00 -3.81
N TYR A 115 17.93 18.19 -5.01
CA TYR A 115 18.58 18.92 -6.10
C TYR A 115 18.60 20.44 -5.89
N ARG A 116 17.48 21.04 -5.43
CA ARG A 116 17.34 22.49 -5.25
C ARG A 116 17.91 23.00 -3.92
N GLY A 117 18.15 22.10 -2.98
CA GLY A 117 18.56 22.42 -1.61
C GLY A 117 17.38 22.49 -0.65
N PHE A 118 17.65 22.20 0.62
CA PHE A 118 16.62 22.04 1.64
C PHE A 118 16.13 23.38 2.20
N VAL A 119 14.95 23.81 1.76
CA VAL A 119 14.22 24.93 2.38
C VAL A 119 13.32 24.36 3.47
N ALA A 120 13.41 24.90 4.70
CA ALA A 120 12.72 24.33 5.87
C ALA A 120 11.23 24.06 5.63
N ASN A 121 10.50 25.03 5.06
CA ASN A 121 9.06 24.90 4.80
C ASN A 121 8.72 23.76 3.83
N GLU A 122 9.56 23.51 2.83
CA GLU A 122 9.33 22.41 1.88
C GLU A 122 9.64 21.05 2.52
N VAL A 123 10.58 21.01 3.46
CA VAL A 123 10.84 19.79 4.25
C VAL A 123 9.67 19.49 5.18
N GLU A 124 9.06 20.50 5.82
CA GLU A 124 7.83 20.30 6.61
C GLU A 124 6.69 19.76 5.74
N ARG A 125 6.56 20.28 4.52
CA ARG A 125 5.57 19.79 3.56
C ARG A 125 5.81 18.32 3.21
N LEU A 126 7.06 17.94 2.89
CA LEU A 126 7.42 16.55 2.60
C LEU A 126 7.09 15.62 3.78
N ILE A 127 7.38 16.04 5.01
CA ILE A 127 7.04 15.29 6.22
C ILE A 127 5.52 15.11 6.33
N GLY A 128 4.76 16.20 6.22
CA GLY A 128 3.29 16.14 6.33
C GLY A 128 2.63 15.30 5.25
N GLU A 129 3.11 15.36 4.00
CA GLU A 129 2.62 14.50 2.92
C GLU A 129 3.00 13.02 3.14
N THR A 130 4.17 12.77 3.71
CA THR A 130 4.64 11.41 4.07
C THR A 130 3.79 10.80 5.19
N GLU A 131 3.46 11.59 6.22
CA GLU A 131 2.56 11.18 7.32
C GLU A 131 1.14 10.90 6.79
N ALA A 132 0.64 11.73 5.87
CA ALA A 132 -0.66 11.52 5.25
C ALA A 132 -0.69 10.21 4.43
N PHE A 133 0.38 9.94 3.66
CA PHE A 133 0.52 8.67 2.96
C PHE A 133 0.55 7.47 3.92
N ASP A 134 1.27 7.56 5.03
CA ASP A 134 1.32 6.49 6.02
C ASP A 134 -0.07 6.17 6.60
N LEU A 135 -0.90 7.19 6.85
CA LEU A 135 -2.29 7.00 7.30
C LEU A 135 -3.16 6.32 6.24
N ASP A 136 -3.01 6.73 4.97
CA ASP A 136 -3.71 6.12 3.83
C ASP A 136 -3.32 4.64 3.69
N LEU A 137 -2.02 4.33 3.78
CA LEU A 137 -1.50 2.95 3.73
C LEU A 137 -2.02 2.11 4.90
N GLN A 138 -1.96 2.62 6.13
CA GLN A 138 -2.53 1.91 7.29
C GLN A 138 -4.03 1.65 7.13
N SER A 139 -4.78 2.54 6.46
CA SER A 139 -6.19 2.33 6.18
C SER A 139 -6.43 1.25 5.14
N HIS A 140 -5.54 1.12 4.17
CA HIS A 140 -5.56 0.05 3.19
C HIS A 140 -5.27 -1.31 3.84
N GLU A 141 -4.22 -1.41 4.67
CA GLU A 141 -3.87 -2.63 5.39
C GLU A 141 -5.02 -3.14 6.26
N ARG A 142 -5.70 -2.24 6.99
CA ARG A 142 -6.92 -2.61 7.75
C ARG A 142 -8.05 -3.13 6.85
N CYS A 143 -8.21 -2.56 5.67
CA CYS A 143 -9.22 -3.02 4.71
C CYS A 143 -8.91 -4.44 4.22
N GLU A 144 -7.64 -4.78 4.06
CA GLU A 144 -7.22 -6.13 3.66
C GLU A 144 -7.29 -7.13 4.80
N ASP A 145 -6.94 -6.73 6.03
CA ASP A 145 -7.12 -7.57 7.22
C ASP A 145 -8.60 -7.94 7.40
N ASP A 146 -9.51 -6.96 7.32
CA ASP A 146 -10.96 -7.19 7.36
C ASP A 146 -11.42 -8.15 6.26
N LEU A 147 -10.83 -8.02 5.06
CA LEU A 147 -11.15 -8.87 3.91
C LEU A 147 -10.66 -10.31 4.11
N ILE A 148 -9.46 -10.50 4.65
CA ILE A 148 -8.91 -11.81 5.04
C ILE A 148 -9.82 -12.48 6.06
N GLU A 149 -10.22 -11.76 7.11
CA GLU A 149 -11.11 -12.29 8.14
C GLU A 149 -12.44 -12.77 7.55
N ILE A 150 -13.11 -11.92 6.76
CA ILE A 150 -14.39 -12.26 6.12
C ILE A 150 -14.23 -13.49 5.22
N ALA A 151 -13.16 -13.56 4.42
CA ALA A 151 -12.92 -14.68 3.53
C ALA A 151 -12.66 -16.00 4.28
N TYR A 152 -11.96 -15.98 5.43
CA TYR A 152 -11.81 -17.17 6.27
C TYR A 152 -13.13 -17.67 6.87
N PHE A 153 -14.05 -16.76 7.24
CA PHE A 153 -15.36 -17.14 7.73
C PHE A 153 -16.22 -17.79 6.64
N ASP A 154 -16.13 -17.31 5.40
CA ASP A 154 -16.85 -17.89 4.25
C ASP A 154 -16.33 -19.29 3.90
N LEU A 155 -15.01 -19.51 3.90
CA LEU A 155 -14.39 -20.81 3.63
C LEU A 155 -14.76 -21.93 4.64
N LYS A 156 -15.22 -21.56 5.84
CA LYS A 156 -15.61 -22.50 6.91
C LYS A 156 -17.08 -22.90 6.88
N ARG A 157 -17.87 -22.35 5.94
CA ARG A 157 -19.32 -22.52 5.85
C ARG A 157 -19.73 -23.56 4.82
#